data_AF-A0A0C3AWV5-F1
#
_entry.id   AF-A0A0C3AWV5-F1
#
_cell.length_a   1.000
_cell.length_b   1.000
_cell.length_c   1.000
_cell.angle_alpha   90.00
_cell.angle_beta   90.00
_cell.angle_gamma   90.00
#
_symmetry.space_group_name_H-M   'P 1'
#
loop_
_entity.id
_entity.type
_entity.pdbx_description
1 polymer ?
#
loop_
_entity_poly.entity_id
_entity_poly.type
_entity_poly.pdbx_seq_one_letter_code
_entity_poly.pdbx_strand_id
1 'polypeptide(L)' 'KEIVQLLLNNGTDINAQGGHYGNALQAAATSGSREIVQLLFKNGANINAQGGWYGNALQATIKSGSKQIVQ' A
#
# COMPACT_ATOMS: atom_id res chain seq x y z
N LYS A 1 3.14 11.45 -3.64
CA LYS A 1 1.73 11.42 -4.09
C LYS A 1 1.61 11.63 -5.60
N GLU A 2 2.17 12.72 -6.15
CA GLU A 2 2.11 13.05 -7.59
C GLU A 2 2.62 11.93 -8.50
N ILE A 3 3.81 11.38 -8.21
CA ILE A 3 4.36 10.24 -8.97
C ILE A 3 3.44 9.03 -8.93
N VAL A 4 2.83 8.73 -7.77
CA VAL A 4 1.90 7.61 -7.63
C VAL A 4 0.66 7.85 -8.50
N GLN A 5 0.11 9.07 -8.53
CA GLN A 5 -1.01 9.41 -9.39
C GLN A 5 -0.66 9.29 -10.88
N LEU A 6 0.52 9.76 -11.28
CA LEU A 6 1.01 9.65 -12.65
C LEU A 6 1.09 8.17 -13.10
N LEU A 7 1.63 7.30 -12.25
CA LEU A 7 1.73 5.87 -12.56
C LEU A 7 0.34 5.23 -12.69
N LEU A 8 -0.56 5.50 -11.75
CA LEU A 8 -1.94 5.00 -11.80
C LEU A 8 -2.67 5.43 -13.07
N ASN A 9 -2.50 6.69 -13.49
CA ASN A 9 -3.11 7.21 -14.72
C ASN A 9 -2.58 6.54 -16.00
N ASN A 10 -1.39 5.93 -15.96
CA ASN A 10 -0.82 5.18 -17.09
C ASN A 10 -1.22 3.70 -17.12
N GLY A 11 -2.21 3.29 -16.32
CA GLY A 11 -2.77 1.94 -16.37
C GLY A 11 -1.88 0.87 -15.72
N THR A 12 -0.99 1.25 -14.79
CA THR A 12 -0.28 0.27 -13.97
C THR A 12 -1.25 -0.64 -13.22
N ASP A 13 -0.94 -1.92 -13.15
CA ASP A 13 -1.64 -2.85 -12.27
C ASP A 13 -1.44 -2.44 -10.81
N ILE A 14 -2.49 -1.90 -10.20
CA ILE A 14 -2.49 -1.43 -8.81
C ILE A 14 -2.24 -2.55 -7.79
N ASN A 15 -2.52 -3.80 -8.17
CA ASN A 15 -2.35 -4.98 -7.33
C ASN A 15 -1.08 -5.77 -7.66
N ALA A 16 -0.22 -5.23 -8.53
CA ALA A 16 1.04 -5.86 -8.88
C ALA A 16 1.83 -6.25 -7.63
N GLN A 17 2.18 -7.53 -7.56
CA GLN A 17 2.96 -8.09 -6.46
C GLN A 17 4.44 -8.09 -6.82
N GLY A 18 5.29 -7.76 -5.84
CA GLY A 18 6.73 -7.80 -5.99
C GLY A 18 7.47 -6.94 -4.97
N GLY A 19 8.80 -7.07 -5.01
CA GLY A 19 9.71 -6.34 -4.13
C GLY A 19 9.60 -6.77 -2.66
N HIS A 20 10.37 -6.07 -1.83
CA HIS A 20 10.53 -6.37 -0.40
C HIS A 20 9.20 -6.32 0.38
N TYR A 21 8.33 -5.37 0.05
CA TYR A 21 7.06 -5.14 0.76
C TYR A 21 5.87 -5.88 0.18
N GLY A 22 6.03 -6.69 -0.88
CA GLY A 22 4.93 -7.47 -1.46
C GLY A 22 4.05 -6.72 -2.45
N ASN A 23 3.56 -5.51 -2.14
CA ASN A 23 2.87 -4.64 -3.10
C ASN A 23 2.92 -3.16 -2.67
N ALA A 24 2.40 -2.27 -3.51
CA ALA A 24 2.39 -0.82 -3.26
C ALA A 24 1.62 -0.42 -1.99
N LEU A 25 0.50 -1.10 -1.70
CA LEU A 25 -0.33 -0.81 -0.52
C LEU A 25 0.38 -1.21 0.78
N GLN A 26 1.05 -2.36 0.79
CA GLN A 26 1.87 -2.83 1.91
C GLN A 26 3.11 -1.94 2.13
N ALA A 27 3.74 -1.46 1.06
CA ALA A 27 4.83 -0.49 1.16
C ALA A 27 4.36 0.83 1.79
N ALA A 28 3.24 1.37 1.32
CA ALA A 28 2.63 2.59 1.86
C ALA A 28 2.16 2.43 3.32
N ALA A 29 1.67 1.23 3.66
CA ALA A 29 1.31 0.86 5.02
C ALA A 29 2.52 0.85 5.94
N THR A 30 3.61 0.22 5.51
CA THR A 30 4.87 0.13 6.27
C THR A 30 5.49 1.52 6.48
N SER A 31 5.41 2.41 5.47
CA SER A 31 5.96 3.76 5.55
C SER A 31 5.09 4.74 6.35
N GLY A 32 3.90 4.34 6.82
CA GLY A 32 2.97 5.23 7.52
C GLY A 32 2.33 6.31 6.63
N SER A 33 2.41 6.17 5.30
CA SER A 33 1.94 7.19 4.37
C SER A 33 0.43 7.15 4.15
N ARG A 34 -0.36 7.71 5.08
CA ARG A 34 -1.83 7.75 5.04
C ARG A 34 -2.39 8.25 3.70
N GLU A 35 -1.82 9.32 3.14
CA GLU A 35 -2.28 9.82 1.83
C GLU A 35 -2.11 8.81 0.70
N ILE A 36 -1.01 8.06 0.68
CA ILE A 36 -0.76 7.06 -0.36
C ILE A 36 -1.65 5.84 -0.17
N VAL A 37 -1.87 5.41 1.09
CA VAL A 37 -2.81 4.33 1.41
C VAL A 37 -4.22 4.70 0.93
N GLN A 38 -4.69 5.91 1.24
CA GLN A 38 -6.01 6.37 0.79
C GLN A 38 -6.09 6.48 -0.73
N LEU A 39 -5.03 6.97 -1.38
CA LEU A 39 -4.98 7.07 -2.84
C LEU A 39 -5.10 5.68 -3.48
N LEU A 40 -4.29 4.72 -3.05
CA LEU A 40 -4.32 3.35 -3.59
C LEU A 40 -5.66 2.67 -3.31
N PHE A 41 -6.21 2.84 -2.10
CA PHE A 41 -7.52 2.29 -1.75
C PHE A 41 -8.64 2.82 -2.64
N LYS A 42 -8.68 4.15 -2.88
CA LYS A 42 -9.68 4.78 -3.77
C LYS A 42 -9.57 4.31 -5.22
N ASN A 43 -8.40 3.84 -5.64
CA ASN A 43 -8.17 3.32 -6.99
C ASN A 43 -8.31 1.78 -7.08
N GLY A 44 -8.83 1.12 -6.04
CA GLY A 44 -9.18 -0.30 -6.09
C GLY A 44 -8.05 -1.26 -5.68
N ALA A 45 -7.04 -0.78 -4.94
CA ALA A 45 -6.05 -1.67 -4.34
C ALA A 45 -6.72 -2.69 -3.40
N ASN A 46 -6.38 -3.97 -3.55
CA ASN A 46 -6.88 -5.05 -2.73
C ASN A 46 -6.26 -4.96 -1.32
N ILE A 47 -7.05 -4.47 -0.36
CA ILE A 47 -6.63 -4.31 1.03
C ILE A 47 -6.22 -5.63 1.72
N ASN A 48 -6.78 -6.73 1.26
CA ASN A 48 -6.53 -8.07 1.78
C ASN A 48 -5.44 -8.81 1.01
N ALA A 49 -4.81 -8.17 0.01
CA ALA A 49 -3.74 -8.80 -0.77
C ALA A 49 -2.63 -9.29 0.16
N GLN A 50 -2.38 -10.60 0.06
CA GLN A 50 -1.30 -11.24 0.80
C GLN A 50 0.04 -11.10 0.06
N GLY A 51 1.13 -10.99 0.80
CA GLY A 51 2.47 -10.85 0.28
C GLY A 51 3.42 -10.19 1.27
N GLY A 52 4.65 -9.92 0.82
CA GLY A 52 5.66 -9.25 1.63
C GLY A 52 5.99 -10.02 2.91
N TRP A 53 6.70 -9.37 3.84
CA TRP A 53 7.08 -9.99 5.11
C TRP A 53 5.97 -9.98 6.16
N TYR A 54 4.99 -9.09 5.98
CA TYR A 54 3.97 -8.82 6.98
C TYR A 54 2.61 -9.43 6.63
N GLY A 55 2.49 -10.21 5.56
CA GLY A 55 1.22 -10.82 5.17
C GLY A 55 0.32 -9.83 4.42
N ASN A 56 -0.28 -8.84 5.08
CA ASN A 56 -1.13 -7.85 4.41
C ASN A 56 -0.86 -6.41 4.88
N ALA A 57 -1.53 -5.43 4.27
CA ALA A 57 -1.30 -4.01 4.57
C ALA A 57 -1.62 -3.66 6.03
N LEU A 58 -2.67 -4.23 6.62
CA LEU A 58 -3.02 -3.98 8.02
C LEU A 58 -1.98 -4.57 8.98
N GLN A 59 -1.49 -5.77 8.71
CA GLN A 59 -0.43 -6.38 9.52
C GLN A 59 0.88 -5.58 9.38
N ALA A 60 1.17 -5.05 8.18
CA ALA A 60 2.31 -4.18 7.94
C ALA A 60 2.26 -2.91 8.80
N THR A 61 1.11 -2.23 8.91
CA THR A 61 0.98 -1.01 9.75
C THR A 61 1.21 -1.30 11.24
N ILE A 62 0.73 -2.45 11.72
CA ILE A 62 0.91 -2.89 13.11
C ILE A 62 2.40 -3.16 13.38
N LYS A 63 3.09 -3.86 12.47
CA LYS A 63 4.50 -4.22 12.63
C LYS A 63 5.46 -3.06 12.46
N SER A 64 5.16 -2.10 11.57
CA SER A 64 5.97 -0.90 11.38
C SER A 64 5.75 0.17 12.46
N GLY A 65 4.75 0.00 13.33
CA GLY A 65 4.38 1.01 14.32
C GLY A 65 3.71 2.25 13.69
N SER A 66 3.20 2.13 12.46
CA SER A 66 2.54 3.22 11.73
C SER A 66 1.13 3.50 12.28
N LYS A 67 1.06 4.14 13.45
CA LYS A 67 -0.17 4.51 14.17
C LYS A 67 -1.12 5.40 13.36
N GLN A 68 -0.60 6.10 12.35
CA GLN A 68 -1.39 7.04 11.56
C GLN A 68 -2.33 6.37 10.55
N ILE A 69 -2.29 5.06 10.32
CA ILE A 69 -3.15 4.43 9.29
C ILE A 69 -4.37 3.70 9.88
N VAL A 70 -4.34 3.34 11.16
CA VAL A 70 -5.32 2.43 11.80
C VAL A 70 -6.55 3.18 12.36
N GLN A 71 -6.96 4.29 11.74
CA GLN A 71 -8.10 5.09 12.21
C GLN A 71 -8.90 5.60 11.02
#